data_AF-A0A819FJX8-F1
#
_entry.id   AF-A0A819FJX8-F1
#
_cell.length_a   1.000
_cell.length_b   1.000
_cell.length_c   1.000
_cell.angle_alpha   90.00
_cell.angle_beta   90.00
_cell.angle_gamma   90.00
#
_symmetry.space_group_name_H-M   'P 1'
#
loop_
_entity.id
_entity.type
_entity.pdbx_description
1 polymer ?
#
loop_
_entity_poly.entity_id
_entity_poly.type
_entity_poly.pdbx_seq_one_letter_code
_entity_poly.pdbx_strand_id
1 'polypeptide(L)'
;MADERQMVVFEANEQAKVTKMIREIQRDDTLTAFSNISDIIKKATGMLPTDVIPIVQQLCDSYSKTTIVIKVGFADTCALLTKFLIKSYRVMQRGMNEKDEKVLMGIEKQLNTDIITQLEEFVESSRSELVEIQKQLLLKASGDKLTNLLNERDTLEADLLRRSMELANKASECGANQGKIDSLLYEKQMFEKAVTDSVGSKEETMQEIRNLKGQITFYENQVQQHRDTHTEERQHFWWFSWKVRDVHQDNGERLARENLNRLLQRIRDLEGIVNNWSNIDLIKRVTDVKAELGNCEVKKSSLESEHTLLKKLCDQVEKRFYATIEEMEEIYRNSGTRDHNSLIVVGELCVAVQSGQESIVSAYGKLRTHLRAIDIDEDLLVSSMLDALQLMNMADAYMGVTSVQNVRQVLALE
;
A
#
# COMPACT_ATOMS: atom_id res chain seq x y z
N MET A 1 40.87 -15.99 -10.96
CA MET A 1 41.28 -15.11 -9.85
C MET A 1 40.79 -13.65 -10.02
N ALA A 2 39.77 -13.39 -10.84
CA ALA A 2 39.15 -12.06 -10.98
C ALA A 2 37.74 -11.98 -10.38
N ASP A 3 37.06 -13.11 -10.10
CA ASP A 3 35.68 -13.15 -9.59
C ASP A 3 35.54 -12.88 -8.08
N GLU A 4 36.53 -13.21 -7.25
CA GLU A 4 36.42 -13.00 -5.79
C GLU A 4 36.54 -11.53 -5.36
N ARG A 5 37.01 -10.64 -6.25
CA ARG A 5 37.14 -9.20 -5.95
C ARG A 5 35.90 -8.39 -6.33
N GLN A 6 34.96 -8.93 -7.11
CA GLN A 6 33.70 -8.26 -7.42
C GLN A 6 32.59 -8.56 -6.42
N MET A 7 32.60 -9.74 -5.78
CA MET A 7 31.67 -10.06 -4.68
C MET A 7 31.91 -9.20 -3.43
N VAL A 8 33.18 -8.92 -3.07
CA VAL A 8 33.55 -8.21 -1.83
C VAL A 8 33.27 -6.69 -1.90
N VAL A 9 33.12 -6.11 -3.10
CA VAL A 9 32.88 -4.67 -3.27
C VAL A 9 31.38 -4.32 -3.22
N PHE A 10 30.49 -5.29 -3.49
CA PHE A 10 29.04 -5.12 -3.38
C PHE A 10 28.58 -5.10 -1.90
N GLU A 11 29.18 -5.92 -1.02
CA GLU A 11 28.79 -6.01 0.40
C GLU A 11 29.23 -4.81 1.26
N ALA A 12 30.40 -4.22 0.99
CA ALA A 12 30.95 -3.14 1.83
C ALA A 12 30.18 -1.81 1.70
N ASN A 13 29.71 -1.47 0.51
CA ASN A 13 28.97 -0.24 0.25
C ASN A 13 27.54 -0.30 0.83
N GLU A 14 26.90 -1.46 0.74
CA GLU A 14 25.56 -1.68 1.30
C GLU A 14 25.56 -1.70 2.82
N GLN A 15 26.54 -2.37 3.43
CA GLN A 15 26.73 -2.33 4.88
C GLN A 15 27.01 -0.89 5.37
N ALA A 16 27.80 -0.12 4.61
CA ALA A 16 28.04 1.29 4.92
C ALA A 16 26.76 2.14 4.79
N LYS A 17 25.91 1.88 3.79
CA LYS A 17 24.62 2.57 3.61
C LYS A 17 23.67 2.32 4.78
N VAL A 18 23.49 1.06 5.19
CA VAL A 18 22.67 0.67 6.34
C VAL A 18 23.24 1.26 7.63
N THR A 19 24.55 1.15 7.84
CA THR A 19 25.23 1.70 9.03
C THR A 19 25.08 3.21 9.12
N LYS A 20 25.27 3.93 8.01
CA LYS A 20 25.10 5.38 7.94
C LYS A 20 23.67 5.78 8.27
N MET A 21 22.68 5.10 7.68
CA MET A 21 21.28 5.42 7.93
C MET A 21 20.88 5.14 9.38
N ILE A 22 21.33 4.03 9.97
CA ILE A 22 21.11 3.75 11.39
C ILE A 22 21.69 4.87 12.26
N ARG A 23 22.93 5.32 12.01
CA ARG A 23 23.59 6.40 12.76
C ARG A 23 22.94 7.76 12.60
N GLU A 24 22.53 8.10 11.38
CA GLU A 24 22.07 9.42 10.99
C GLU A 24 20.54 9.55 10.99
N ILE A 25 19.79 8.49 11.34
CA ILE A 25 18.32 8.56 11.35
C ILE A 25 17.87 9.73 12.25
N GLN A 26 17.09 10.63 11.64
CA GLN A 26 16.49 11.76 12.33
C GLN A 26 15.10 11.37 12.79
N ARG A 27 14.62 11.99 13.87
CA ARG A 27 13.25 11.79 14.34
C ARG A 27 12.25 12.00 13.19
N ASP A 28 11.33 11.05 13.03
CA ASP A 28 10.25 11.13 12.05
C ASP A 28 9.02 11.78 12.67
N ASP A 29 8.68 12.98 12.19
CA ASP A 29 7.54 13.76 12.68
C ASP A 29 6.26 13.53 11.87
N THR A 30 6.24 12.55 10.96
CA THR A 30 5.09 12.24 10.07
C THR A 30 3.78 12.02 10.84
N LEU A 31 3.83 11.35 12.00
CA LEU A 31 2.64 11.10 12.82
C LEU A 31 2.32 12.20 13.85
N THR A 32 2.97 13.37 13.78
CA THR A 32 2.76 14.44 14.78
C THR A 32 1.32 14.93 14.79
N ALA A 33 0.72 15.20 13.62
CA ALA A 33 -0.67 15.64 13.52
C ALA A 33 -1.64 14.59 14.10
N PHE A 34 -1.42 13.31 13.75
CA PHE A 34 -2.20 12.20 14.26
C PHE A 34 -2.07 12.06 15.79
N SER A 35 -0.85 12.16 16.34
CA SER A 35 -0.63 12.10 17.79
C SER A 35 -1.32 13.23 18.57
N ASN A 36 -1.54 14.37 17.93
CA ASN A 36 -2.13 15.56 18.52
C ASN A 36 -3.67 15.64 18.31
N ILE A 37 -4.31 14.61 17.74
CA ILE A 37 -5.77 14.60 17.50
C ILE A 37 -6.55 14.97 18.77
N SER A 38 -6.16 14.47 19.95
CA SER A 38 -6.82 14.81 21.21
C SER A 38 -6.83 16.32 21.50
N ASP A 39 -5.77 17.04 21.17
CA ASP A 39 -5.70 18.49 21.41
C ASP A 39 -6.49 19.27 20.35
N ILE A 40 -6.51 18.79 19.11
CA ILE A 40 -7.38 19.33 18.05
C ILE A 40 -8.86 19.14 18.45
N ILE A 41 -9.23 17.97 19.00
CA ILE A 41 -10.58 17.69 19.51
C ILE A 41 -10.96 18.62 20.67
N LYS A 42 -10.05 18.87 21.62
CA LYS A 42 -10.29 19.82 22.72
C LYS A 42 -10.54 21.24 22.20
N LYS A 43 -9.72 21.69 21.24
CA LYS A 43 -9.90 22.98 20.55
C LYS A 43 -11.27 23.03 19.85
N ALA A 44 -11.63 21.96 19.13
CA ALA A 44 -12.91 21.84 18.43
C ALA A 44 -14.11 21.93 19.38
N THR A 45 -14.07 21.25 20.52
CA THR A 45 -15.14 21.23 21.52
C THR A 45 -15.46 22.64 22.05
N GLY A 46 -14.45 23.53 22.13
CA GLY A 46 -14.65 24.91 22.56
C GLY A 46 -15.19 25.86 21.47
N MET A 47 -15.18 25.44 20.20
CA MET A 47 -15.56 26.28 19.06
C MET A 47 -16.85 25.80 18.38
N LEU A 48 -17.18 24.51 18.48
CA LEU A 48 -18.30 23.91 17.77
C LEU A 48 -19.65 24.15 18.46
N PRO A 49 -20.76 24.19 17.69
CA PRO A 49 -22.10 24.28 18.25
C PRO A 49 -22.44 23.11 19.17
N THR A 50 -23.28 23.35 20.18
CA THR A 50 -23.67 22.37 21.21
C THR A 50 -24.21 21.06 20.66
N ASP A 51 -24.93 21.10 19.55
CA ASP A 51 -25.57 19.92 18.95
C ASP A 51 -24.56 18.95 18.32
N VAL A 52 -23.36 19.45 18.01
CA VAL A 52 -22.27 18.71 17.36
C VAL A 52 -21.31 18.10 18.40
N ILE A 53 -21.28 18.65 19.63
CA ILE A 53 -20.39 18.22 20.72
C ILE A 53 -20.49 16.71 21.01
N PRO A 54 -21.67 16.07 21.04
CA PRO A 54 -21.76 14.63 21.28
C PRO A 54 -21.00 13.79 20.26
N ILE A 55 -20.98 14.21 18.99
CA ILE A 55 -20.29 13.50 17.90
C ILE A 55 -18.76 13.64 18.07
N VAL A 56 -18.30 14.84 18.45
CA VAL A 56 -16.88 15.09 18.74
C VAL A 56 -16.38 14.30 19.95
N GLN A 57 -17.25 14.09 20.94
CA GLN A 57 -16.95 13.24 22.10
C GLN A 57 -16.85 11.76 21.71
N GLN A 58 -17.70 11.26 20.80
CA GLN A 58 -17.58 9.92 20.24
C GLN A 58 -16.24 9.73 19.51
N LEU A 59 -15.84 10.71 18.70
CA LEU A 59 -14.54 10.72 18.02
C LEU A 59 -13.38 10.66 19.02
N CYS A 60 -13.47 11.41 20.13
CA CYS A 60 -12.47 11.40 21.20
C CYS A 60 -12.33 10.03 21.86
N ASP A 61 -13.46 9.40 22.18
CA ASP A 61 -13.50 8.09 22.81
C ASP A 61 -12.97 7.00 21.87
N SER A 62 -13.35 7.07 20.59
CA SER A 62 -12.87 6.18 19.53
C SER A 62 -11.36 6.30 19.37
N TYR A 63 -10.85 7.54 19.21
CA TYR A 63 -9.41 7.80 19.09
C TYR A 63 -8.63 7.32 20.31
N SER A 64 -9.15 7.54 21.53
CA SER A 64 -8.49 7.12 22.76
C SER A 64 -8.31 5.59 22.83
N LYS A 65 -9.31 4.82 22.41
CA LYS A 65 -9.24 3.36 22.34
C LYS A 65 -8.26 2.90 21.25
N THR A 66 -8.38 3.46 20.04
CA THR A 66 -7.53 3.09 18.90
C THR A 66 -6.08 3.42 19.16
N THR A 67 -5.78 4.57 19.80
CA THR A 67 -4.42 4.97 20.16
C THR A 67 -3.73 3.92 21.04
N ILE A 68 -4.45 3.31 21.99
CA ILE A 68 -3.88 2.25 22.84
C ILE A 68 -3.52 1.03 21.99
N VAL A 69 -4.42 0.62 21.10
CA VAL A 69 -4.20 -0.53 20.20
C VAL A 69 -3.03 -0.29 19.26
N ILE A 70 -2.94 0.90 18.62
CA ILE A 70 -1.84 1.28 17.75
C ILE A 70 -0.51 1.26 18.52
N LYS A 71 -0.46 1.82 19.73
CA LYS A 71 0.77 1.82 20.55
C LYS A 71 1.22 0.41 20.93
N VAL A 72 0.32 -0.46 21.34
CA VAL A 72 0.64 -1.87 21.63
C VAL A 72 1.15 -2.56 20.36
N GLY A 73 0.43 -2.37 19.26
CA GLY A 73 0.78 -2.91 17.95
C GLY A 73 2.14 -2.49 17.41
N PHE A 74 2.47 -1.22 17.56
CA PHE A 74 3.79 -0.66 17.25
C PHE A 74 4.88 -1.22 18.17
N ALA A 75 4.62 -1.38 19.47
CA ALA A 75 5.59 -1.99 20.37
C ALA A 75 5.94 -3.42 19.94
N ASP A 76 4.93 -4.24 19.61
CA ASP A 76 5.12 -5.60 19.12
C ASP A 76 5.87 -5.63 17.78
N THR A 77 5.50 -4.72 16.87
CA THR A 77 6.16 -4.61 15.56
C THR A 77 7.61 -4.17 15.71
N CYS A 78 7.91 -3.15 16.52
CA CYS A 78 9.27 -2.71 16.81
C CYS A 78 10.12 -3.84 17.43
N ALA A 79 9.54 -4.66 18.30
CA ALA A 79 10.24 -5.81 18.88
C ALA A 79 10.60 -6.87 17.82
N LEU A 80 9.69 -7.13 16.88
CA LEU A 80 9.95 -8.02 15.74
C LEU A 80 11.02 -7.43 14.80
N LEU A 81 10.88 -6.15 14.43
CA LEU A 81 11.78 -5.49 13.50
C LEU A 81 13.19 -5.27 14.08
N THR A 82 13.30 -5.07 15.39
CA THR A 82 14.61 -5.08 16.07
C THR A 82 15.32 -6.40 15.84
N LYS A 83 14.62 -7.54 16.00
CA LYS A 83 15.20 -8.87 15.76
C LYS A 83 15.56 -9.05 14.29
N PHE A 84 14.69 -8.62 13.38
CA PHE A 84 14.94 -8.63 11.94
C PHE A 84 16.23 -7.86 11.60
N LEU A 85 16.32 -6.59 12.00
CA LEU A 85 17.46 -5.73 11.71
C LEU A 85 18.78 -6.31 12.24
N ILE A 86 18.81 -6.80 13.48
CA ILE A 86 20.00 -7.44 14.04
C ILE A 86 20.40 -8.68 13.23
N LYS A 87 19.41 -9.48 12.81
CA LYS A 87 19.64 -10.71 12.07
C LYS A 87 20.13 -10.41 10.65
N SER A 88 19.47 -9.51 9.94
CA SER A 88 19.81 -9.07 8.58
C SER A 88 21.20 -8.42 8.55
N TYR A 89 21.54 -7.59 9.54
CA TYR A 89 22.88 -7.01 9.66
C TYR A 89 23.97 -8.10 9.81
N ARG A 90 23.71 -9.14 10.60
CA ARG A 90 24.64 -10.28 10.73
C ARG A 90 24.74 -11.10 9.45
N VAL A 91 23.65 -11.25 8.70
CA VAL A 91 23.64 -11.90 7.38
C VAL A 91 24.52 -11.13 6.41
N MET A 92 24.41 -9.80 6.36
CA MET A 92 25.28 -8.95 5.54
C MET A 92 26.78 -9.10 5.89
N GLN A 93 27.12 -9.44 7.13
CA GLN A 93 28.53 -9.63 7.55
C GLN A 93 29.11 -11.00 7.21
N ARG A 94 28.28 -12.04 7.06
CA ARG A 94 28.75 -13.44 7.01
C ARG A 94 28.18 -14.26 5.85
N GLY A 95 27.35 -13.65 5.01
CA GLY A 95 26.53 -14.33 4.01
C GLY A 95 25.27 -14.97 4.61
N MET A 96 24.28 -15.21 3.74
CA MET A 96 23.04 -15.90 4.10
C MET A 96 23.24 -17.41 4.11
N ASN A 97 22.69 -18.11 5.11
CA ASN A 97 22.57 -19.57 5.11
C ASN A 97 21.09 -19.97 5.19
N GLU A 98 20.78 -21.24 4.89
CA GLU A 98 19.39 -21.75 4.86
C GLU A 98 18.61 -21.49 6.16
N LYS A 99 19.28 -21.45 7.31
CA LYS A 99 18.60 -21.17 8.59
C LYS A 99 18.27 -19.69 8.71
N ASP A 100 19.14 -18.81 8.24
CA ASP A 100 18.92 -17.37 8.21
C ASP A 100 17.81 -17.03 7.21
N GLU A 101 17.84 -17.63 6.02
CA GLU A 101 16.81 -17.52 4.98
C GLU A 101 15.43 -17.91 5.53
N LYS A 102 15.30 -19.09 6.15
CA LYS A 102 14.04 -19.54 6.79
C LYS A 102 13.53 -18.59 7.88
N VAL A 103 14.43 -17.98 8.65
CA VAL A 103 14.05 -17.02 9.68
C VAL A 103 13.59 -15.71 9.07
N LEU A 104 14.28 -15.19 8.04
CA LEU A 104 13.91 -13.96 7.35
C LEU A 104 12.57 -14.09 6.64
N MET A 105 12.33 -15.22 5.96
CA MET A 105 11.04 -15.56 5.34
C MET A 105 9.90 -15.68 6.37
N GLY A 106 10.21 -16.09 7.60
CA GLY A 106 9.23 -16.24 8.67
C GLY A 106 8.77 -14.92 9.30
N ILE A 107 9.47 -13.81 9.06
CA ILE A 107 9.21 -12.52 9.71
C ILE A 107 8.00 -11.81 9.09
N GLU A 108 7.74 -11.96 7.78
CA GLU A 108 6.52 -11.42 7.16
C GLU A 108 5.26 -11.97 7.83
N LYS A 109 5.24 -13.28 8.12
CA LYS A 109 4.12 -13.96 8.77
C LYS A 109 3.94 -13.56 10.24
N GLN A 110 4.94 -12.93 10.83
CA GLN A 110 4.91 -12.45 12.22
C GLN A 110 4.58 -10.95 12.32
N LEU A 111 4.59 -10.22 11.20
CA LEU A 111 4.23 -8.81 11.17
C LEU A 111 2.78 -8.66 11.65
N ASN A 112 2.57 -7.89 12.72
CA ASN A 112 1.24 -7.67 13.28
C ASN A 112 0.40 -6.83 12.29
N THR A 113 -0.53 -7.46 11.60
CA THR A 113 -1.45 -6.79 10.67
C THR A 113 -2.77 -6.39 11.32
N ASP A 114 -3.07 -6.87 12.53
CA ASP A 114 -4.34 -6.58 13.22
C ASP A 114 -4.48 -5.09 13.50
N ILE A 115 -3.36 -4.39 13.67
CA ILE A 115 -3.32 -2.94 13.88
C ILE A 115 -3.85 -2.17 12.66
N ILE A 116 -3.66 -2.71 11.45
CA ILE A 116 -4.10 -2.09 10.21
C ILE A 116 -5.61 -2.19 10.11
N THR A 117 -6.18 -3.35 10.42
CA THR A 117 -7.63 -3.53 10.46
C THR A 117 -8.28 -2.61 11.50
N GLN A 118 -7.70 -2.49 12.69
CA GLN A 118 -8.23 -1.60 13.73
C GLN A 118 -8.09 -0.11 13.35
N LEU A 119 -7.01 0.26 12.67
CA LEU A 119 -6.84 1.61 12.13
C LEU A 119 -7.85 1.92 11.02
N GLU A 120 -8.11 0.97 10.11
CA GLU A 120 -9.12 1.10 9.05
C GLU A 120 -10.53 1.27 9.63
N GLU A 121 -10.88 0.48 10.65
CA GLU A 121 -12.16 0.61 11.38
C GLU A 121 -12.31 2.00 12.04
N PHE A 122 -11.26 2.46 12.73
CA PHE A 122 -11.23 3.78 13.35
C PHE A 122 -11.40 4.90 12.33
N VAL A 123 -10.67 4.83 11.22
CA VAL A 123 -10.71 5.88 10.20
C VAL A 123 -12.08 5.92 9.53
N GLU A 124 -12.72 4.78 9.27
CA GLU A 124 -14.07 4.77 8.71
C GLU A 124 -15.12 5.34 9.67
N SER A 125 -15.03 5.01 10.96
CA SER A 125 -15.88 5.61 12.00
C SER A 125 -15.67 7.12 12.06
N SER A 126 -14.40 7.54 12.15
CA SER A 126 -14.01 8.95 12.24
C SER A 126 -14.48 9.75 11.03
N ARG A 127 -14.38 9.16 9.83
CA ARG A 127 -14.85 9.78 8.58
C ARG A 127 -16.35 10.03 8.64
N SER A 128 -17.12 9.02 9.03
CA SER A 128 -18.57 9.12 9.13
C SER A 128 -18.99 10.19 10.15
N GLU A 129 -18.31 10.24 11.29
CA GLU A 129 -18.50 11.28 12.31
C GLU A 129 -18.14 12.68 11.78
N LEU A 130 -17.00 12.84 11.10
CA LEU A 130 -16.55 14.12 10.54
C LEU A 130 -17.44 14.61 9.39
N VAL A 131 -17.93 13.71 8.54
CA VAL A 131 -18.92 14.01 7.49
C VAL A 131 -20.23 14.48 8.09
N GLU A 132 -20.70 13.82 9.16
CA GLU A 132 -21.93 14.24 9.85
C GLU A 132 -21.76 15.61 10.53
N ILE A 133 -20.61 15.85 11.16
CA ILE A 133 -20.28 17.17 11.72
C ILE A 133 -20.31 18.24 10.61
N GLN A 134 -19.67 17.98 9.47
CA GLN A 134 -19.67 18.89 8.31
C GLN A 134 -21.10 19.13 7.80
N LYS A 135 -21.90 18.08 7.66
CA LYS A 135 -23.31 18.14 7.21
C LYS A 135 -24.11 19.07 8.11
N GLN A 136 -24.00 18.93 9.43
CA GLN A 136 -24.71 19.79 10.38
C GLN A 136 -24.26 21.24 10.32
N LEU A 137 -22.96 21.50 10.17
CA LEU A 137 -22.42 22.86 10.03
C LEU A 137 -22.91 23.52 8.73
N LEU A 138 -22.95 22.77 7.63
CA LEU A 138 -23.43 23.25 6.34
C LEU A 138 -24.94 23.52 6.32
N LEU A 139 -25.74 22.63 6.92
CA LEU A 139 -27.20 22.84 7.04
C LEU A 139 -27.53 24.08 7.88
N LYS A 140 -26.78 24.35 8.95
CA LYS A 140 -26.93 25.58 9.74
C LYS A 140 -26.58 26.84 8.96
N ALA A 141 -25.66 26.77 8.00
CA ALA A 141 -25.25 27.91 7.19
C ALA A 141 -26.17 28.18 5.99
N SER A 142 -26.61 27.13 5.28
CA SER A 142 -27.28 27.23 3.98
C SER A 142 -28.73 26.74 3.95
N GLY A 143 -29.23 26.15 5.04
CA GLY A 143 -30.62 25.68 5.18
C GLY A 143 -31.02 24.60 4.17
N ASP A 144 -32.31 24.56 3.82
CA ASP A 144 -32.91 23.50 2.99
C ASP A 144 -32.30 23.36 1.58
N LYS A 145 -31.66 24.43 1.07
CA LYS A 145 -31.04 24.45 -0.26
C LYS A 145 -29.95 23.40 -0.43
N LEU A 146 -29.27 22.99 0.66
CA LEU A 146 -28.20 22.01 0.61
C LEU A 146 -28.64 20.58 0.96
N THR A 147 -29.84 20.39 1.50
CA THR A 147 -30.28 19.10 2.06
C THR A 147 -30.33 18.01 0.99
N ASN A 148 -30.88 18.33 -0.19
CA ASN A 148 -30.97 17.38 -1.30
C ASN A 148 -29.57 17.01 -1.83
N LEU A 149 -28.69 17.99 -1.97
CA LEU A 149 -27.32 17.78 -2.45
C LEU A 149 -26.49 16.95 -1.46
N LEU A 150 -26.63 17.16 -0.16
CA LEU A 150 -25.96 16.35 0.86
C LEU A 150 -26.39 14.88 0.81
N ASN A 151 -27.69 14.61 0.65
CA ASN A 151 -28.21 13.24 0.52
C ASN A 151 -27.81 12.60 -0.81
N GLU A 152 -27.79 13.38 -1.90
CA GLU A 152 -27.29 12.94 -3.20
C GLU A 152 -25.80 12.63 -3.13
N ARG A 153 -24.99 13.46 -2.46
CA ARG A 153 -23.56 13.22 -2.19
C ARG A 153 -23.36 11.89 -1.46
N ASP A 154 -24.07 11.66 -0.35
CA ASP A 154 -24.01 10.42 0.43
C ASP A 154 -24.28 9.18 -0.47
N THR A 155 -25.31 9.28 -1.33
CA THR A 155 -25.74 8.19 -2.23
C THR A 155 -24.73 7.94 -3.35
N LEU A 156 -24.25 9.00 -3.99
CA LEU A 156 -23.30 8.92 -5.10
C LEU A 156 -21.93 8.45 -4.62
N GLU A 157 -21.50 8.89 -3.44
CA GLU A 157 -20.26 8.43 -2.80
C GLU A 157 -20.27 6.91 -2.59
N ALA A 158 -21.34 6.38 -1.99
CA ALA A 158 -21.49 4.95 -1.76
C ALA A 158 -21.52 4.15 -3.08
N ASP A 159 -22.25 4.64 -4.09
CA ASP A 159 -22.33 3.98 -5.40
C ASP A 159 -20.99 4.02 -6.13
N LEU A 160 -20.26 5.14 -6.05
CA LEU A 160 -18.95 5.30 -6.67
C LEU A 160 -17.90 4.40 -6.03
N LEU A 161 -17.83 4.34 -4.70
CA LEU A 161 -16.90 3.46 -4.00
C LEU A 161 -17.15 1.98 -4.36
N ARG A 162 -18.42 1.56 -4.39
CA ARG A 162 -18.81 0.21 -4.79
C ARG A 162 -18.41 -0.08 -6.24
N ARG A 163 -18.75 0.79 -7.18
CA ARG A 163 -18.44 0.61 -8.62
C ARG A 163 -16.95 0.66 -8.89
N SER A 164 -16.21 1.51 -8.20
CA SER A 164 -14.76 1.61 -8.32
C SER A 164 -14.09 0.33 -7.85
N MET A 165 -14.57 -0.26 -6.74
CA MET A 165 -14.10 -1.57 -6.28
C MET A 165 -14.41 -2.68 -7.31
N GLU A 166 -15.63 -2.70 -7.86
CA GLU A 166 -16.02 -3.65 -8.92
C GLU A 166 -15.15 -3.51 -10.18
N LEU A 167 -14.92 -2.27 -10.61
CA LEU A 167 -14.07 -1.94 -11.76
C LEU A 167 -12.63 -2.42 -11.53
N ALA A 168 -12.06 -2.10 -10.37
CA ALA A 168 -10.71 -2.50 -10.03
C ALA A 168 -10.58 -4.03 -9.91
N ASN A 169 -11.59 -4.73 -9.38
CA ASN A 169 -11.60 -6.19 -9.31
C ASN A 169 -11.65 -6.79 -10.73
N LYS A 170 -12.47 -6.21 -11.61
CA LYS A 170 -12.54 -6.65 -13.01
C LYS A 170 -11.24 -6.34 -13.76
N ALA A 171 -10.61 -5.20 -13.51
CA ALA A 171 -9.30 -4.87 -14.06
C ALA A 171 -8.22 -5.86 -13.60
N SER A 172 -8.26 -6.28 -12.33
CA SER A 172 -7.43 -7.36 -11.79
C SER A 172 -7.65 -8.67 -12.54
N GLU A 173 -8.91 -9.10 -12.72
CA GLU A 173 -9.26 -10.31 -13.47
C GLU A 173 -8.76 -10.27 -14.92
N CYS A 174 -8.95 -9.14 -15.62
CA CYS A 174 -8.42 -8.91 -16.96
C CYS A 174 -6.89 -9.08 -16.97
N GLY A 175 -6.20 -8.41 -16.05
CA GLY A 175 -4.75 -8.49 -15.94
C GLY A 175 -4.25 -9.89 -15.59
N ALA A 176 -4.96 -10.63 -14.73
CA ALA A 176 -4.60 -11.99 -14.36
C ALA A 176 -4.76 -12.95 -15.54
N ASN A 177 -5.85 -12.80 -16.30
CA ASN A 177 -6.08 -13.57 -17.51
C ASN A 177 -5.01 -13.27 -18.56
N GLN A 178 -4.67 -11.98 -18.78
CA GLN A 178 -3.61 -11.60 -19.72
C GLN A 178 -2.24 -12.10 -19.27
N GLY A 179 -1.86 -11.94 -18.01
CA GLY A 179 -0.60 -12.46 -17.48
C GLY A 179 -0.48 -13.98 -17.57
N LYS A 180 -1.60 -14.71 -17.41
CA LYS A 180 -1.65 -16.15 -17.66
C LYS A 180 -1.46 -16.48 -19.14
N ILE A 181 -2.09 -15.74 -20.05
CA ILE A 181 -1.87 -15.89 -21.50
C ILE A 181 -0.39 -15.68 -21.83
N ASP A 182 0.21 -14.60 -21.35
CA ASP A 182 1.61 -14.27 -21.64
C ASP A 182 2.57 -15.35 -21.12
N SER A 183 2.32 -15.85 -19.90
CA SER A 183 3.12 -16.93 -19.30
C SER A 183 2.98 -18.24 -20.08
N LEU A 184 1.75 -18.64 -20.46
CA LEU A 184 1.50 -19.85 -21.24
C LEU A 184 2.07 -19.74 -22.67
N LEU A 185 2.02 -18.57 -23.30
CA LEU A 185 2.67 -18.33 -24.60
C LEU A 185 4.18 -18.52 -24.49
N TYR A 186 4.80 -17.97 -23.44
CA TYR A 186 6.22 -18.12 -23.18
C TYR A 186 6.59 -19.58 -22.92
N GLU A 187 5.89 -20.27 -22.01
CA GLU A 187 6.07 -21.71 -21.73
C GLU A 187 5.96 -22.55 -23.00
N LYS A 188 4.92 -22.31 -23.82
CA LYS A 188 4.73 -23.02 -25.08
C LYS A 188 5.94 -22.86 -26.01
N GLN A 189 6.37 -21.61 -26.24
CA GLN A 189 7.51 -21.33 -27.12
C GLN A 189 8.79 -21.99 -26.60
N MET A 190 9.02 -21.92 -25.29
CA MET A 190 10.18 -22.54 -24.65
C MET A 190 10.17 -24.07 -24.78
N PHE A 191 9.04 -24.72 -24.48
CA PHE A 191 8.97 -26.17 -24.52
C PHE A 191 9.02 -26.70 -25.95
N GLU A 192 8.42 -26.00 -26.92
CA GLU A 192 8.54 -26.35 -28.34
C GLU A 192 10.01 -26.26 -28.82
N LYS A 193 10.79 -25.27 -28.35
CA LYS A 193 12.24 -25.19 -28.61
C LYS A 193 13.07 -26.24 -27.86
N ALA A 194 12.71 -26.58 -26.63
CA ALA A 194 13.44 -27.53 -25.80
C ALA A 194 13.45 -28.96 -26.38
N VAL A 195 12.46 -29.29 -27.22
CA VAL A 195 12.43 -30.53 -28.01
C VAL A 195 13.59 -30.61 -29.00
N THR A 196 14.01 -29.46 -29.55
CA THR A 196 15.10 -29.37 -30.53
C THR A 196 16.45 -29.05 -29.90
N ASP A 197 16.50 -28.19 -28.89
CA ASP A 197 17.71 -27.81 -28.17
C ASP A 197 17.38 -27.55 -26.69
N SER A 198 17.47 -28.61 -25.89
CA SER A 198 17.15 -28.56 -24.45
C SER A 198 18.15 -27.72 -23.65
N VAL A 199 19.44 -27.77 -24.01
CA VAL A 199 20.48 -27.04 -23.27
C VAL A 199 20.37 -25.55 -23.55
N GLY A 200 20.28 -25.16 -24.82
CA GLY A 200 20.07 -23.76 -25.21
C GLY A 200 18.77 -23.20 -24.65
N SER A 201 17.68 -23.99 -24.63
CA SER A 201 16.41 -23.57 -24.02
C SER A 201 16.49 -23.37 -22.51
N LYS A 202 17.27 -24.20 -21.80
CA LYS A 202 17.51 -24.01 -20.37
C LYS A 202 18.29 -22.71 -20.11
N GLU A 203 19.29 -22.42 -20.94
CA GLU A 203 20.06 -21.16 -20.87
C GLU A 203 19.18 -19.94 -21.19
N GLU A 204 18.35 -19.99 -22.23
CA GLU A 204 17.38 -18.93 -22.56
C GLU A 204 16.40 -18.68 -21.39
N THR A 205 15.94 -19.74 -20.72
CA THR A 205 15.05 -19.62 -19.55
C THR A 205 15.75 -18.96 -18.37
N MET A 206 17.00 -19.36 -18.09
CA MET A 206 17.80 -18.72 -17.04
C MET A 206 18.06 -17.24 -17.36
N GLN A 207 18.26 -16.88 -18.63
CA GLN A 207 18.42 -15.50 -19.04
C GLN A 207 17.12 -14.69 -18.89
N GLU A 208 15.96 -15.27 -19.23
CA GLU A 208 14.67 -14.63 -18.97
C GLU A 208 14.42 -14.42 -17.48
N ILE A 209 14.74 -15.39 -16.63
CA ILE A 209 14.66 -15.23 -15.16
C ILE A 209 15.46 -14.00 -14.72
N ARG A 210 16.70 -13.83 -15.22
CA ARG A 210 17.50 -12.63 -14.94
C ARG A 210 16.85 -11.35 -15.46
N ASN A 211 16.29 -11.37 -16.67
CA ASN A 211 15.59 -10.22 -17.24
C ASN A 211 14.35 -9.83 -16.42
N LEU A 212 13.60 -10.82 -15.93
CA LEU A 212 12.41 -10.62 -15.09
C LEU A 212 12.80 -10.10 -13.70
N LYS A 213 13.87 -10.62 -13.09
CA LYS A 213 14.43 -10.06 -11.84
C LYS A 213 14.80 -8.58 -12.02
N GLY A 214 15.41 -8.22 -13.15
CA GLY A 214 15.70 -6.83 -13.50
C GLY A 214 14.47 -5.91 -13.64
N GLN A 215 13.25 -6.45 -13.73
CA GLN A 215 12.01 -5.67 -13.77
C GLN A 215 11.37 -5.44 -12.39
N ILE A 216 11.84 -6.12 -11.33
CA ILE A 216 11.27 -6.00 -9.97
C ILE A 216 11.25 -4.53 -9.54
N THR A 217 12.39 -3.86 -9.63
CA THR A 217 12.54 -2.44 -9.27
C THR A 217 11.62 -1.52 -10.06
N PHE A 218 11.31 -1.83 -11.32
CA PHE A 218 10.38 -1.04 -12.11
C PHE A 218 8.95 -1.09 -11.54
N TYR A 219 8.47 -2.28 -11.20
CA TYR A 219 7.14 -2.45 -10.61
C TYR A 219 7.07 -1.95 -9.17
N GLU A 220 8.14 -2.10 -8.38
CA GLU A 220 8.27 -1.47 -7.06
C GLU A 220 8.16 0.05 -7.16
N ASN A 221 8.87 0.65 -8.12
CA ASN A 221 8.78 2.08 -8.38
C ASN A 221 7.36 2.51 -8.80
N GLN A 222 6.60 1.69 -9.54
CA GLN A 222 5.20 2.02 -9.84
C GLN A 222 4.32 1.99 -8.59
N VAL A 223 4.44 0.95 -7.76
CA VAL A 223 3.74 0.87 -6.48
C VAL A 223 4.08 2.08 -5.62
N GLN A 224 5.36 2.45 -5.60
CA GLN A 224 5.86 3.57 -4.83
C GLN A 224 5.40 4.93 -5.37
N GLN A 225 5.36 5.09 -6.69
CA GLN A 225 4.80 6.28 -7.34
C GLN A 225 3.34 6.48 -6.93
N HIS A 226 2.51 5.43 -6.98
CA HIS A 226 1.11 5.56 -6.57
C HIS A 226 0.95 5.94 -5.09
N ARG A 227 1.85 5.49 -4.21
CA ARG A 227 1.89 5.87 -2.79
C ARG A 227 2.39 7.27 -2.53
N ASP A 228 3.42 7.69 -3.27
CA ASP A 228 4.08 8.97 -3.09
C ASP A 228 3.41 10.08 -3.89
N THR A 229 2.48 9.74 -4.79
CA THR A 229 1.64 10.72 -5.46
C THR A 229 0.78 11.37 -4.39
N HIS A 230 1.29 12.47 -3.86
CA HIS A 230 0.59 13.28 -2.89
C HIS A 230 -0.77 13.59 -3.47
N THR A 231 -1.76 13.40 -2.62
CA THR A 231 -3.12 13.79 -2.91
C THR A 231 -3.12 15.22 -3.40
N GLU A 232 -3.69 15.46 -4.59
CA GLU A 232 -3.83 16.83 -5.09
C GLU A 232 -4.45 17.66 -3.96
N GLU A 233 -3.83 18.80 -3.62
CA GLU A 233 -4.40 19.78 -2.70
C GLU A 233 -5.71 20.30 -3.31
N ARG A 234 -6.78 19.56 -3.08
CA ARG A 234 -8.13 19.99 -3.41
C ARG A 234 -8.70 20.81 -2.27
N GLN A 235 -9.58 21.74 -2.63
CA GLN A 235 -10.23 22.69 -1.73
C GLN A 235 -10.90 21.98 -0.53
N HIS A 236 -11.15 22.73 0.55
CA HIS A 236 -11.71 22.26 1.84
C HIS A 236 -12.89 21.27 1.75
N PHE A 237 -13.71 21.34 0.70
CA PHE A 237 -14.85 20.43 0.51
C PHE A 237 -14.45 18.99 0.18
N TRP A 238 -13.30 18.79 -0.45
CA TRP A 238 -12.84 17.46 -0.88
C TRP A 238 -12.25 16.63 0.25
N TRP A 239 -11.89 17.26 1.37
CA TRP A 239 -11.36 16.55 2.53
C TRP A 239 -12.35 15.50 3.01
N PHE A 240 -13.64 15.80 3.05
CA PHE A 240 -14.67 14.86 3.53
C PHE A 240 -15.03 13.77 2.54
N SER A 241 -14.50 13.84 1.32
CA SER A 241 -14.69 12.86 0.26
C SER A 241 -13.36 12.26 -0.19
N TRP A 242 -12.38 12.19 0.71
CA TRP A 242 -11.03 11.69 0.42
C TRP A 242 -11.07 10.30 -0.22
N LYS A 243 -11.95 9.39 0.24
CA LYS A 243 -12.07 8.04 -0.34
C LYS A 243 -12.43 8.03 -1.83
N VAL A 244 -13.22 9.01 -2.28
CA VAL A 244 -13.55 9.15 -3.69
C VAL A 244 -12.42 9.84 -4.45
N ARG A 245 -11.85 10.91 -3.88
CA ARG A 245 -10.72 11.64 -4.46
C ARG A 245 -9.54 10.70 -4.74
N ASP A 246 -9.30 9.76 -3.83
CA ASP A 246 -8.09 8.94 -3.79
C ASP A 246 -8.31 7.57 -4.44
N VAL A 247 -9.55 7.28 -4.86
CA VAL A 247 -9.95 5.95 -5.36
C VAL A 247 -9.14 5.48 -6.57
N HIS A 248 -8.75 6.40 -7.45
CA HIS A 248 -7.93 6.08 -8.62
C HIS A 248 -6.47 5.78 -8.23
N GLN A 249 -5.95 6.47 -7.20
CA GLN A 249 -4.62 6.24 -6.68
C GLN A 249 -4.55 4.89 -5.96
N ASP A 250 -5.51 4.61 -5.07
CA ASP A 250 -5.63 3.35 -4.33
C ASP A 250 -5.75 2.15 -5.29
N ASN A 251 -6.62 2.27 -6.28
CA ASN A 251 -6.78 1.23 -7.31
C ASN A 251 -5.50 1.07 -8.15
N GLY A 252 -4.82 2.18 -8.45
CA GLY A 252 -3.53 2.18 -9.15
C GLY A 252 -2.45 1.44 -8.37
N GLU A 253 -2.27 1.75 -7.07
CA GLU A 253 -1.34 1.03 -6.19
C GLU A 253 -1.68 -0.47 -6.16
N ARG A 254 -2.97 -0.80 -6.00
CA ARG A 254 -3.42 -2.18 -5.91
C ARG A 254 -3.08 -2.97 -7.18
N LEU A 255 -3.37 -2.41 -8.35
CA LEU A 255 -3.04 -3.02 -9.64
C LEU A 255 -1.52 -3.14 -9.85
N ALA A 256 -0.75 -2.11 -9.49
CA ALA A 256 0.70 -2.14 -9.56
C ALA A 256 1.29 -3.24 -8.65
N ARG A 257 0.77 -3.38 -7.42
CA ARG A 257 1.19 -4.43 -6.48
C ARG A 257 0.82 -5.82 -6.97
N GLU A 258 -0.36 -5.99 -7.55
CA GLU A 258 -0.74 -7.25 -8.18
C GLU A 258 0.18 -7.62 -9.34
N ASN A 259 0.57 -6.65 -10.17
CA ASN A 259 1.53 -6.87 -11.25
C ASN A 259 2.91 -7.28 -10.71
N LEU A 260 3.40 -6.62 -9.65
CA LEU A 260 4.62 -7.04 -8.96
C LEU A 260 4.50 -8.48 -8.44
N ASN A 261 3.41 -8.82 -7.73
CA ASN A 261 3.20 -10.18 -7.23
C ASN A 261 3.17 -11.23 -8.36
N ARG A 262 2.58 -10.89 -9.53
CA ARG A 262 2.57 -11.76 -10.71
C ARG A 262 3.97 -11.95 -11.30
N LEU A 263 4.76 -10.88 -11.39
CA LEU A 263 6.15 -10.97 -11.81
C LEU A 263 6.94 -11.91 -10.89
N LEU A 264 6.82 -11.71 -9.57
CA LEU A 264 7.48 -12.55 -8.56
C LEU A 264 7.05 -14.02 -8.67
N GLN A 265 5.75 -14.29 -8.87
CA GLN A 265 5.25 -15.65 -9.06
C GLN A 265 5.81 -16.28 -10.35
N ARG A 266 5.82 -15.53 -11.46
CA ARG A 266 6.36 -16.01 -12.73
C ARG A 266 7.86 -16.37 -12.61
N ILE A 267 8.63 -15.57 -11.88
CA ILE A 267 10.03 -15.87 -11.59
C ILE A 267 10.14 -17.20 -10.83
N ARG A 268 9.38 -17.36 -9.74
CA ARG A 268 9.38 -18.61 -8.94
C ARG A 268 8.98 -19.84 -9.77
N ASP A 269 7.98 -19.71 -10.64
CA ASP A 269 7.52 -20.80 -11.50
C ASP A 269 8.61 -21.22 -12.50
N LEU A 270 9.27 -20.24 -13.15
CA LEU A 270 10.36 -20.50 -14.08
C LEU A 270 11.60 -21.08 -13.38
N GLU A 271 11.97 -20.60 -12.20
CA GLU A 271 13.04 -21.18 -11.38
C GLU A 271 12.71 -22.64 -11.00
N GLY A 272 11.46 -22.91 -10.63
CA GLY A 272 10.97 -24.26 -10.37
C GLY A 272 11.09 -25.19 -11.59
N ILE A 273 10.80 -24.69 -12.79
CA ILE A 273 10.97 -25.43 -14.05
C ILE A 273 12.46 -25.71 -14.33
N VAL A 274 13.33 -24.71 -14.18
CA VAL A 274 14.79 -24.84 -14.38
C VAL A 274 15.40 -25.86 -13.42
N ASN A 275 14.96 -25.85 -12.16
CA ASN A 275 15.44 -26.75 -11.12
C ASN A 275 15.00 -28.21 -11.33
N ASN A 276 13.81 -28.42 -11.91
CA ASN A 276 13.23 -29.74 -12.15
C ASN A 276 13.23 -30.13 -13.64
N TRP A 277 14.18 -29.61 -14.42
CA TRP A 277 14.17 -29.72 -15.88
C TRP A 277 14.17 -31.17 -16.39
N SER A 278 13.14 -31.54 -17.16
CA SER A 278 12.95 -32.90 -17.70
C SER A 278 12.29 -32.88 -19.09
N ASN A 279 13.02 -33.27 -20.13
CA ASN A 279 12.55 -33.20 -21.52
C ASN A 279 11.23 -33.98 -21.78
N ILE A 280 11.02 -35.09 -21.08
CA ILE A 280 9.82 -35.92 -21.23
C ILE A 280 8.59 -35.21 -20.64
N ASP A 281 8.77 -34.54 -19.50
CA ASP A 281 7.68 -33.81 -18.83
C ASP A 281 7.36 -32.51 -19.57
N LEU A 282 8.38 -31.86 -20.17
CA LEU A 282 8.20 -30.68 -21.03
C LEU A 282 7.33 -30.99 -22.27
N ILE A 283 7.54 -32.13 -22.93
CA ILE A 283 6.75 -32.54 -24.11
C ILE A 283 5.28 -32.78 -23.74
N LYS A 284 5.01 -33.44 -22.61
CA LYS A 284 3.63 -33.65 -22.12
C LYS A 284 2.94 -32.33 -21.81
N ARG A 285 3.68 -31.38 -21.20
CA ARG A 285 3.16 -30.07 -20.79
C ARG A 285 2.72 -29.18 -21.96
N VAL A 286 3.28 -29.33 -23.17
CA VAL A 286 2.89 -28.54 -24.36
C VAL A 286 1.40 -28.69 -24.69
N THR A 287 0.84 -29.89 -24.55
CA THR A 287 -0.58 -30.14 -24.86
C THR A 287 -1.50 -29.47 -23.84
N ASP A 288 -1.14 -29.55 -22.55
CA ASP A 288 -1.87 -28.90 -21.46
C ASP A 288 -1.84 -27.37 -21.62
N VAL A 289 -0.67 -26.81 -21.92
CA VAL A 289 -0.48 -25.37 -22.15
C VAL A 289 -1.38 -24.88 -23.30
N LYS A 290 -1.48 -25.63 -24.40
CA LYS A 290 -2.36 -25.28 -25.54
C LYS A 290 -3.84 -25.26 -25.15
N ALA A 291 -4.29 -26.24 -24.37
CA ALA A 291 -5.66 -26.30 -23.89
C ALA A 291 -5.97 -25.17 -22.90
N GLU A 292 -5.06 -24.90 -21.95
CA GLU A 292 -5.20 -23.80 -21.00
C GLU A 292 -5.22 -22.42 -21.70
N LEU A 293 -4.38 -22.24 -22.72
CA LEU A 293 -4.30 -21.00 -23.50
C LEU A 293 -5.61 -20.72 -24.25
N GLY A 294 -6.17 -21.72 -24.93
CA GLY A 294 -7.45 -21.56 -25.62
C GLY A 294 -8.59 -21.15 -24.68
N ASN A 295 -8.63 -21.70 -23.47
CA ASN A 295 -9.62 -21.30 -22.46
C ASN A 295 -9.43 -19.85 -22.00
N CYS A 296 -8.19 -19.40 -21.81
CA CYS A 296 -7.90 -18.02 -21.39
C CYS A 296 -8.21 -17.00 -22.50
N GLU A 297 -7.93 -17.34 -23.76
CA GLU A 297 -8.24 -16.50 -24.92
C GLU A 297 -9.75 -16.31 -25.10
N VAL A 298 -10.55 -17.38 -24.95
CA VAL A 298 -12.02 -17.28 -24.98
C VAL A 298 -12.54 -16.37 -23.88
N LYS A 299 -11.96 -16.46 -22.67
CA LYS A 299 -12.37 -15.65 -21.51
C LYS A 299 -12.00 -14.17 -21.67
N LYS A 300 -10.93 -13.86 -22.40
CA LYS A 300 -10.39 -12.50 -22.57
C LYS A 300 -11.45 -11.50 -23.05
N SER A 301 -12.13 -11.80 -24.15
CA SER A 301 -13.11 -10.88 -24.75
C SER A 301 -14.31 -10.61 -23.83
N SER A 302 -14.74 -11.61 -23.04
CA SER A 302 -15.82 -11.43 -22.05
C SER A 302 -15.38 -10.45 -20.96
N LEU A 303 -14.19 -10.66 -20.40
CA LEU A 303 -13.63 -9.82 -19.33
C LEU A 303 -13.43 -8.37 -19.80
N GLU A 304 -12.88 -8.18 -21.00
CA GLU A 304 -12.69 -6.84 -21.59
C GLU A 304 -14.01 -6.11 -21.83
N SER A 305 -15.05 -6.82 -22.26
CA SER A 305 -16.39 -6.26 -22.44
C SER A 305 -17.03 -5.84 -21.12
N GLU A 306 -16.98 -6.72 -20.10
CA GLU A 306 -17.47 -6.43 -18.75
C GLU A 306 -16.74 -5.23 -18.13
N HIS A 307 -15.41 -5.20 -18.24
CA HIS A 307 -14.58 -4.09 -17.76
C HIS A 307 -14.98 -2.76 -18.41
N THR A 308 -15.17 -2.75 -19.73
CA THR A 308 -15.55 -1.55 -20.48
C THR A 308 -16.92 -1.02 -20.04
N LEU A 309 -17.88 -1.92 -19.80
CA LEU A 309 -19.20 -1.54 -19.29
C LEU A 309 -19.12 -0.96 -17.88
N LEU A 310 -18.40 -1.62 -16.97
CA LEU A 310 -18.20 -1.15 -15.60
C LEU A 310 -17.51 0.22 -15.58
N LYS A 311 -16.49 0.42 -16.42
CA LYS A 311 -15.78 1.69 -16.54
C LYS A 311 -16.74 2.82 -16.93
N LYS A 312 -17.55 2.61 -17.97
CA LYS A 312 -18.54 3.60 -18.42
C LYS A 312 -19.53 3.98 -17.32
N LEU A 313 -19.98 2.99 -16.53
CA LEU A 313 -20.90 3.23 -15.41
C LEU A 313 -20.21 3.98 -14.26
N CYS A 314 -18.96 3.63 -13.95
CA CYS A 314 -18.16 4.31 -12.94
C CYS A 314 -17.94 5.79 -13.33
N ASP A 315 -17.49 6.05 -14.55
CA ASP A 315 -17.25 7.40 -15.07
C ASP A 315 -18.51 8.30 -15.02
N GLN A 316 -19.70 7.72 -15.24
CA GLN A 316 -20.97 8.43 -15.16
C GLN A 316 -21.31 8.87 -13.73
N VAL A 317 -21.12 7.97 -12.76
CA VAL A 317 -21.37 8.27 -11.34
C VAL A 317 -20.34 9.25 -10.82
N GLU A 318 -19.06 9.08 -11.18
CA GLU A 318 -17.98 9.99 -10.81
C GLU A 318 -18.26 11.41 -11.29
N LYS A 319 -18.63 11.58 -12.57
CA LYS A 319 -18.97 12.89 -13.13
C LYS A 319 -20.12 13.55 -12.36
N ARG A 320 -21.14 12.78 -11.97
CA ARG A 320 -22.28 13.30 -11.23
C ARG A 320 -21.88 13.68 -9.80
N PHE A 321 -21.07 12.86 -9.15
CA PHE A 321 -20.54 13.13 -7.82
C PHE A 321 -19.73 14.44 -7.79
N TYR A 322 -18.84 14.65 -8.76
CA TYR A 322 -18.05 15.88 -8.86
C TYR A 322 -18.92 17.11 -9.07
N ALA A 323 -19.93 17.04 -9.94
CA ALA A 323 -20.88 18.12 -10.13
C ALA A 323 -21.65 18.46 -8.85
N THR A 324 -22.06 17.46 -8.05
CA THR A 324 -22.73 17.68 -6.76
C THR A 324 -21.82 18.38 -5.76
N ILE A 325 -20.54 17.99 -5.66
CA ILE A 325 -19.56 18.65 -4.79
C ILE A 325 -19.35 20.11 -5.20
N GLU A 326 -19.19 20.38 -6.51
CA GLU A 326 -19.02 21.73 -7.05
C GLU A 326 -20.23 22.63 -6.75
N GLU A 327 -21.45 22.11 -6.90
CA GLU A 327 -22.68 22.83 -6.58
C GLU A 327 -22.81 23.13 -5.08
N MET A 328 -22.45 22.15 -4.22
CA MET A 328 -22.41 22.35 -2.77
C MET A 328 -21.42 23.46 -2.39
N GLU A 329 -20.24 23.48 -3.01
CA GLU A 329 -19.22 24.49 -2.76
C GLU A 329 -19.66 25.89 -3.25
N GLU A 330 -20.32 25.98 -4.42
CA GLU A 330 -20.87 27.23 -4.92
C GLU A 330 -21.94 27.79 -3.97
N ILE A 331 -22.88 26.96 -3.50
CA ILE A 331 -23.90 27.39 -2.54
C ILE A 331 -23.24 27.86 -1.25
N TYR A 332 -22.25 27.13 -0.74
CA TYR A 332 -21.51 27.53 0.45
C TYR A 332 -20.84 28.90 0.29
N ARG A 333 -20.14 29.13 -0.82
CA ARG A 333 -19.48 30.42 -1.13
C ARG A 333 -20.49 31.57 -1.24
N ASN A 334 -21.64 31.33 -1.87
CA ASN A 334 -22.65 32.36 -2.12
C ASN A 334 -23.53 32.69 -0.90
N SER A 335 -23.74 31.72 -0.01
CA SER A 335 -24.60 31.90 1.17
C SER A 335 -23.92 32.67 2.30
N GLY A 336 -22.59 32.65 2.34
CA GLY A 336 -21.81 33.09 3.50
C GLY A 336 -21.96 32.10 4.66
N THR A 337 -20.87 31.83 5.37
CA THR A 337 -20.89 31.00 6.58
C THR A 337 -20.87 31.90 7.82
N ARG A 338 -21.72 31.58 8.80
CA ARG A 338 -21.67 32.21 10.14
C ARG A 338 -20.58 31.60 11.04
N ASP A 339 -19.96 30.50 10.63
CA ASP A 339 -19.03 29.71 11.47
C ASP A 339 -17.91 29.05 10.64
N HIS A 340 -17.07 29.89 10.02
CA HIS A 340 -15.92 29.46 9.22
C HIS A 340 -14.85 28.74 10.06
N ASN A 341 -14.65 29.20 11.31
CA ASN A 341 -13.63 28.64 12.20
C ASN A 341 -13.95 27.19 12.60
N SER A 342 -15.22 26.85 12.84
CA SER A 342 -15.62 25.46 13.10
C SER A 342 -15.29 24.54 11.92
N LEU A 343 -15.56 24.98 10.69
CA LEU A 343 -15.24 24.18 9.50
C LEU A 343 -13.73 24.00 9.30
N ILE A 344 -12.92 25.01 9.61
CA ILE A 344 -11.46 24.89 9.60
C ILE A 344 -11.00 23.82 10.59
N VAL A 345 -11.48 23.87 11.84
CA VAL A 345 -11.03 22.92 12.88
C VAL A 345 -11.49 21.48 12.57
N VAL A 346 -12.69 21.31 12.04
CA VAL A 346 -13.16 19.98 11.58
C VAL A 346 -12.33 19.49 10.39
N GLY A 347 -11.89 20.40 9.52
CA GLY A 347 -10.96 20.10 8.45
C GLY A 347 -9.56 19.71 8.96
N GLU A 348 -9.03 20.38 10.00
CA GLU A 348 -7.78 20.00 10.67
C GLU A 348 -7.86 18.56 11.23
N LEU A 349 -9.01 18.18 11.84
CA LEU A 349 -9.25 16.81 12.32
C LEU A 349 -9.27 15.80 11.18
N CYS A 350 -9.95 16.13 10.11
CA CYS A 350 -10.06 15.32 8.89
C CYS A 350 -8.68 15.03 8.29
N VAL A 351 -7.85 16.06 8.11
CA VAL A 351 -6.48 15.93 7.60
C VAL A 351 -5.60 15.13 8.57
N ALA A 352 -5.71 15.33 9.87
CA ALA A 352 -4.93 14.60 10.86
C ALA A 352 -5.23 13.10 10.87
N VAL A 353 -6.52 12.72 10.80
CA VAL A 353 -6.95 11.31 10.71
C VAL A 353 -6.46 10.68 9.41
N GLN A 354 -6.66 11.36 8.28
CA GLN A 354 -6.23 10.87 6.96
C GLN A 354 -4.71 10.66 6.91
N SER A 355 -3.93 11.68 7.25
CA SER A 355 -2.47 11.63 7.19
C SER A 355 -1.89 10.53 8.08
N GLY A 356 -2.49 10.31 9.26
CA GLY A 356 -2.12 9.20 10.14
C GLY A 356 -2.37 7.84 9.50
N GLN A 357 -3.54 7.64 8.87
CA GLN A 357 -3.85 6.40 8.17
C GLN A 357 -2.85 6.11 7.05
N GLU A 358 -2.68 7.06 6.12
CA GLU A 358 -1.86 6.90 4.93
C GLU A 358 -0.41 6.57 5.30
N SER A 359 0.12 7.27 6.29
CA SER A 359 1.51 7.08 6.74
C SER A 359 1.74 5.68 7.31
N ILE A 360 0.81 5.21 8.17
CA ILE A 360 0.92 3.88 8.80
C ILE A 360 0.75 2.77 7.75
N VAL A 361 -0.30 2.85 6.92
CA VAL A 361 -0.61 1.85 5.90
C VAL A 361 0.51 1.78 4.85
N SER A 362 1.02 2.93 4.41
CA SER A 362 2.12 3.01 3.44
C SER A 362 3.39 2.37 4.00
N ALA A 363 3.80 2.73 5.23
CA ALA A 363 4.99 2.15 5.86
C ALA A 363 4.89 0.63 6.03
N TYR A 364 3.75 0.11 6.52
CA TYR A 364 3.53 -1.34 6.64
C TYR A 364 3.54 -2.04 5.29
N GLY A 365 2.90 -1.43 4.29
CA GLY A 365 2.79 -2.05 2.99
C GLY A 365 4.10 -2.04 2.20
N LYS A 366 5.01 -1.06 2.41
CA LYS A 366 6.38 -1.07 1.83
C LYS A 366 7.19 -2.22 2.41
N LEU A 367 7.28 -2.26 3.74
CA LEU A 367 7.98 -3.29 4.47
C LEU A 367 7.50 -4.70 4.10
N ARG A 368 6.18 -4.93 4.08
CA ARG A 368 5.61 -6.23 3.72
C ARG A 368 5.97 -6.66 2.29
N THR A 369 6.02 -5.71 1.36
CA THR A 369 6.37 -6.01 -0.04
C THR A 369 7.82 -6.46 -0.14
N HIS A 370 8.77 -5.72 0.43
CA HIS A 370 10.17 -6.12 0.37
C HIS A 370 10.42 -7.43 1.13
N LEU A 371 9.83 -7.62 2.33
CA LEU A 371 9.96 -8.88 3.08
C LEU A 371 9.48 -10.12 2.30
N ARG A 372 8.53 -9.97 1.37
CA ARG A 372 8.01 -11.06 0.52
C ARG A 372 8.88 -11.39 -0.69
N ALA A 373 9.82 -10.51 -1.02
CA ALA A 373 10.63 -10.59 -2.22
C ALA A 373 12.12 -10.85 -1.92
N ILE A 374 12.53 -10.80 -0.64
CA ILE A 374 13.91 -11.15 -0.20
C ILE A 374 14.35 -12.53 -0.69
N ASP A 375 13.44 -13.50 -0.80
CA ASP A 375 13.75 -14.86 -1.28
C ASP A 375 13.98 -14.93 -2.80
N ILE A 376 13.54 -13.90 -3.54
CA ILE A 376 13.65 -13.82 -4.99
C ILE A 376 14.84 -12.94 -5.40
N ASP A 377 15.08 -11.87 -4.63
CA ASP A 377 16.16 -10.90 -4.84
C ASP A 377 16.81 -10.54 -3.50
N GLU A 378 18.02 -11.04 -3.27
CA GLU A 378 18.80 -10.81 -2.05
C GLU A 378 19.19 -9.32 -1.88
N ASP A 379 19.26 -8.55 -2.97
CA ASP A 379 19.56 -7.11 -2.95
C ASP A 379 18.43 -6.32 -2.23
N LEU A 380 17.24 -6.91 -2.10
CA LEU A 380 16.12 -6.33 -1.34
C LEU A 380 16.28 -6.44 0.18
N LEU A 381 17.29 -7.16 0.68
CA LEU A 381 17.59 -7.22 2.11
C LEU A 381 17.87 -5.82 2.67
N VAL A 382 18.66 -5.02 1.94
CA VAL A 382 18.99 -3.64 2.33
C VAL A 382 17.72 -2.79 2.35
N SER A 383 16.95 -2.79 1.26
CA SER A 383 15.69 -2.03 1.16
C SER A 383 14.72 -2.40 2.28
N SER A 384 14.59 -3.69 2.60
CA SER A 384 13.77 -4.17 3.71
C SER A 384 14.25 -3.66 5.07
N MET A 385 15.56 -3.61 5.30
CA MET A 385 16.14 -3.04 6.51
C MET A 385 15.87 -1.53 6.61
N LEU A 386 15.96 -0.79 5.50
CA LEU A 386 15.69 0.65 5.49
C LEU A 386 14.21 0.93 5.80
N ASP A 387 13.29 0.19 5.21
CA ASP A 387 11.86 0.31 5.53
C ASP A 387 11.54 -0.05 6.97
N ALA A 388 12.17 -1.12 7.49
CA ALA A 388 12.00 -1.50 8.89
C ALA A 388 12.50 -0.40 9.84
N LEU A 389 13.64 0.23 9.53
CA LEU A 389 14.15 1.37 10.29
C LEU A 389 13.22 2.58 10.22
N GLN A 390 12.67 2.90 9.03
CA GLN A 390 11.74 4.01 8.89
C GLN A 390 10.45 3.76 9.69
N LEU A 391 9.88 2.56 9.60
CA LEU A 391 8.69 2.20 10.38
C LEU A 391 8.96 2.26 11.89
N MET A 392 10.09 1.74 12.35
CA MET A 392 10.49 1.86 13.75
C MET A 392 10.68 3.31 14.20
N ASN A 393 11.28 4.15 13.36
CA ASN A 393 11.52 5.56 13.66
C ASN A 393 10.21 6.38 13.76
N MET A 394 9.27 6.12 12.85
CA MET A 394 7.92 6.68 12.91
C MET A 394 7.18 6.23 14.18
N ALA A 395 7.28 4.94 14.50
CA ALA A 395 6.65 4.37 15.69
C ALA A 395 7.26 4.91 16.99
N ASP A 396 8.58 5.05 17.07
CA ASP A 396 9.30 5.62 18.21
C ASP A 396 8.84 7.06 18.51
N ALA A 397 8.75 7.91 17.49
CA ALA A 397 8.27 9.28 17.63
C ALA A 397 6.82 9.35 18.12
N TYR A 398 5.94 8.48 17.60
CA TYR A 398 4.53 8.41 18.01
C TYR A 398 4.33 7.87 19.43
N MET A 399 5.11 6.86 19.83
CA MET A 399 5.02 6.25 21.16
C MET A 399 5.80 7.00 22.24
N GLY A 400 6.76 7.86 21.85
CA GLY A 400 7.70 8.50 22.76
C GLY A 400 8.74 7.54 23.32
N VAL A 401 9.19 6.57 22.52
CA VAL A 401 10.20 5.56 22.91
C VAL A 401 11.44 5.65 22.00
N THR A 402 12.46 4.83 22.28
CA THR A 402 13.78 4.90 21.62
C THR A 402 14.27 3.54 21.10
N SER A 403 13.38 2.76 20.46
CA SER A 403 13.71 1.43 19.92
C SER A 403 14.83 1.47 18.89
N VAL A 404 14.89 2.49 18.03
CA VAL A 404 15.97 2.66 17.06
C VAL A 404 17.32 2.90 17.74
N GLN A 405 17.32 3.61 18.87
CA GLN A 405 18.54 3.79 19.68
C GLN A 405 19.02 2.46 20.27
N ASN A 406 18.10 1.58 20.69
CA ASN A 406 18.47 0.23 21.13
C ASN A 406 19.14 -0.58 20.00
N VAL A 407 18.65 -0.45 18.76
CA VAL A 407 19.29 -1.08 17.59
C VAL A 407 20.70 -0.53 17.37
N ARG A 408 20.90 0.79 17.48
CA ARG A 408 22.24 1.42 17.37
C ARG A 408 23.23 0.83 18.37
N GLN A 409 22.82 0.71 19.63
CA GLN A 409 23.65 0.16 20.70
C GLN A 409 23.98 -1.31 20.49
N VAL A 410 22.99 -2.13 20.15
CA VAL A 410 23.17 -3.58 19.95
C VAL A 410 24.08 -3.88 18.76
N LEU A 411 24.05 -3.05 17.73
CA LEU A 411 24.92 -3.17 16.56
C LEU A 411 26.31 -2.53 16.75
N ALA A 412 26.60 -1.96 17.94
CA ALA A 412 27.84 -1.24 18.23
C ALA A 412 28.16 -0.15 17.20
N LEU A 413 27.12 0.57 16.77
CA LEU A 413 27.23 1.64 15.77
C LEU A 413 27.39 3.03 16.40
N GLU A 414 27.40 3.13 17.73
CA GLU A 414 27.67 4.33 18.53
C GLU A 414 29.06 4.30 19.15
#